data_AF-A0A1V1WB06-F1
#
_entry.id   AF-A0A1V1WB06-F1
#
_cell.length_a   1.000
_cell.length_b   1.000
_cell.length_c   1.000
_cell.angle_alpha   90.00
_cell.angle_beta   90.00
_cell.angle_gamma   90.00
#
_symmetry.space_group_name_H-M   'P 1'
#
loop_
_entity.id
_entity.type
_entity.pdbx_description
1 polymer ?
#
loop_
_entity_poly.entity_id
_entity_poly.type
_entity_poly.pdbx_seq_one_letter_code
_entity_poly.pdbx_strand_id
1 'polypeptide(L)'
;MAIHITGDADADRVLTDDPFALLVGMMLDQQFPMEHAFRGPAKVLDRFGTLDPAAIAAADPEEFTALCSTPPAIHRFPGSMAARLQELARIVADDYDGHAERIWTEATDGRDFLERMQALPGFGKQKAQIFVALVAKQLGVRPDGWESAVGAYAEDAYRSVADVVDAASLQKVRDFKKQKKAEAKAAQISG
;
A
#
# COMPACT_ATOMS: atom_id res chain seq x y z
N MET A 1 -11.42 -11.61 2.43
CA MET A 1 -12.19 -10.70 3.31
C MET A 1 -12.23 -9.33 2.64
N ALA A 2 -13.23 -8.50 2.92
CA ALA A 2 -13.27 -7.13 2.40
C ALA A 2 -12.26 -6.24 3.15
N ILE A 3 -11.64 -5.32 2.43
CA ILE A 3 -10.72 -4.32 2.97
C ILE A 3 -11.53 -3.16 3.57
N HIS A 4 -11.15 -2.68 4.76
CA HIS A 4 -11.85 -1.60 5.49
C HIS A 4 -10.88 -0.54 6.04
N ILE A 5 -9.97 -0.07 5.20
CA ILE A 5 -8.85 0.81 5.62
C ILE A 5 -9.23 2.28 5.54
N THR A 6 -10.02 2.65 4.53
CA THR A 6 -10.17 4.06 4.14
C THR A 6 -11.27 4.76 4.91
N GLY A 7 -12.25 4.02 5.45
CA GLY A 7 -13.48 4.59 6.01
C GLY A 7 -14.39 5.20 4.93
N ASP A 8 -14.19 4.84 3.67
CA ASP A 8 -15.00 5.20 2.51
C ASP A 8 -15.36 3.91 1.76
N ALA A 9 -16.66 3.60 1.67
CA ALA A 9 -17.11 2.29 1.19
C ALA A 9 -16.76 2.02 -0.28
N ASP A 10 -16.73 3.07 -1.12
CA ASP A 10 -16.39 2.91 -2.54
C ASP A 10 -14.89 2.70 -2.71
N ALA A 11 -14.05 3.45 -1.97
CA ALA A 11 -12.62 3.23 -1.99
C ALA A 11 -12.21 1.86 -1.40
N ASP A 12 -12.86 1.45 -0.31
CA ASP A 12 -12.66 0.14 0.29
C ASP A 12 -13.07 -1.01 -0.64
N ARG A 13 -14.13 -0.83 -1.45
CA ARG A 13 -14.51 -1.78 -2.52
C ARG A 13 -13.42 -1.86 -3.59
N VAL A 14 -12.91 -0.74 -4.08
CA VAL A 14 -11.81 -0.72 -5.07
C VAL A 14 -10.58 -1.47 -4.56
N LEU A 15 -10.19 -1.28 -3.29
CA LEU A 15 -9.07 -2.01 -2.68
C LEU A 15 -9.34 -3.51 -2.50
N THR A 16 -10.60 -3.90 -2.35
CA THR A 16 -11.00 -5.29 -2.19
C THR A 16 -10.98 -6.03 -3.53
N ASP A 17 -11.42 -5.35 -4.59
CA ASP A 17 -11.67 -5.96 -5.90
C ASP A 17 -10.42 -5.95 -6.80
N ASP A 18 -9.46 -5.05 -6.56
CA ASP A 18 -8.30 -4.82 -7.42
C ASP A 18 -6.96 -4.97 -6.65
N PRO A 19 -6.18 -6.04 -6.92
CA PRO A 19 -4.85 -6.25 -6.34
C PRO A 19 -3.86 -5.10 -6.58
N PHE A 20 -3.91 -4.47 -7.75
CA PHE A 20 -3.04 -3.34 -8.09
C PHE A 20 -3.44 -2.09 -7.30
N ALA A 21 -4.74 -1.86 -7.08
CA ALA A 21 -5.22 -0.80 -6.20
C ALA A 21 -4.63 -0.90 -4.79
N LEU A 22 -4.61 -2.10 -4.22
CA LEU A 22 -4.06 -2.35 -2.88
C LEU A 22 -2.55 -2.02 -2.82
N LEU A 23 -1.80 -2.41 -3.85
CA LEU A 23 -0.39 -2.11 -4.00
C LEU A 23 -0.12 -0.60 -4.12
N VAL A 24 -0.90 0.11 -4.94
CA VAL A 24 -0.84 1.57 -5.09
C VAL A 24 -1.17 2.28 -3.78
N GLY A 25 -2.20 1.83 -3.06
CA GLY A 25 -2.56 2.38 -1.75
C GLY A 25 -1.39 2.33 -0.75
N MET A 26 -0.68 1.21 -0.70
CA MET A 26 0.52 1.06 0.14
C MET A 26 1.70 1.92 -0.36
N MET A 27 1.90 2.03 -1.68
CA MET A 27 2.93 2.89 -2.26
C MET A 27 2.72 4.36 -1.83
N LEU A 28 1.47 4.82 -1.81
CA LEU A 28 1.07 6.17 -1.38
C LEU A 28 1.12 6.37 0.14
N ASP A 29 1.12 5.32 0.97
CA ASP A 29 1.25 5.40 2.43
C ASP A 29 2.69 5.74 2.83
N GLN A 30 3.08 6.97 2.54
CA GLN A 30 4.33 7.55 2.97
C GLN A 30 4.10 8.99 3.36
N GLN A 31 4.44 9.34 4.59
CA GLN A 31 4.40 10.73 5.02
C GLN A 31 2.99 11.37 4.88
N PHE A 32 1.93 10.57 4.78
CA PHE A 32 0.56 11.00 4.52
C PHE A 32 -0.38 10.18 5.41
N PRO A 33 -1.57 10.68 5.78
CA PRO A 33 -2.51 9.86 6.53
C PRO A 33 -2.89 8.62 5.72
N MET A 34 -2.75 7.46 6.34
CA MET A 34 -2.90 6.14 5.72
C MET A 34 -4.25 6.00 5.01
N GLU A 35 -5.33 6.42 5.64
CA GLU A 35 -6.69 6.38 5.09
C GLU A 35 -6.79 7.19 3.78
N HIS A 36 -6.13 8.35 3.74
CA HIS A 36 -6.11 9.18 2.54
C HIS A 36 -5.20 8.59 1.45
N ALA A 37 -4.10 7.95 1.81
CA ALA A 37 -3.25 7.24 0.86
C ALA A 37 -4.02 6.09 0.19
N PHE A 38 -4.72 5.28 0.97
CA PHE A 38 -5.50 4.14 0.48
C PHE A 38 -6.77 4.55 -0.27
N ARG A 39 -7.23 5.82 -0.19
CA ARG A 39 -8.25 6.38 -1.10
C ARG A 39 -7.68 6.79 -2.46
N GLY A 40 -6.36 6.88 -2.60
CA GLY A 40 -5.68 7.29 -3.83
C GLY A 40 -6.07 6.47 -5.06
N PRO A 41 -6.07 5.12 -5.01
CA PRO A 41 -6.46 4.27 -6.14
C PRO A 41 -7.85 4.57 -6.67
N ALA A 42 -8.85 4.75 -5.81
CA ALA A 42 -10.21 5.08 -6.23
C ALA A 42 -10.29 6.43 -6.96
N LYS A 43 -9.50 7.42 -6.54
CA LYS A 43 -9.39 8.71 -7.27
C LYS A 43 -8.74 8.55 -8.63
N VAL A 44 -7.74 7.68 -8.75
CA VAL A 44 -7.12 7.37 -10.05
C VAL A 44 -8.14 6.70 -10.95
N LEU A 45 -8.85 5.69 -10.46
CA LEU A 45 -9.91 5.00 -11.20
C LEU A 45 -10.99 5.97 -11.69
N ASP A 46 -11.49 6.85 -10.83
CA ASP A 46 -12.52 7.84 -11.16
C ASP A 46 -12.08 8.82 -12.27
N ARG A 47 -10.81 9.26 -12.24
CA ARG A 47 -10.30 10.30 -13.15
C ARG A 47 -9.71 9.76 -14.44
N PHE A 48 -9.00 8.64 -14.35
CA PHE A 48 -8.31 7.99 -15.47
C PHE A 48 -9.19 6.94 -16.14
N GLY A 49 -10.19 6.40 -15.43
CA GLY A 49 -11.17 5.44 -15.94
C GLY A 49 -10.77 3.97 -15.82
N THR A 50 -9.53 3.67 -15.42
CA THR A 50 -9.04 2.30 -15.24
C THR A 50 -7.91 2.23 -14.21
N LEU A 51 -7.70 1.04 -13.64
CA LEU A 51 -6.51 0.67 -12.86
C LEU A 51 -5.63 -0.37 -13.58
N ASP A 52 -5.88 -0.62 -14.87
CA ASP A 52 -5.02 -1.46 -15.70
C ASP A 52 -3.56 -0.92 -15.69
N PRO A 53 -2.59 -1.71 -15.19
CA PRO A 53 -1.19 -1.29 -15.12
C PRO A 53 -0.60 -0.88 -16.47
N ALA A 54 -0.98 -1.56 -17.56
CA ALA A 54 -0.45 -1.25 -18.89
C ALA A 54 -0.93 0.13 -19.37
N ALA A 55 -2.23 0.42 -19.19
CA ALA A 55 -2.81 1.72 -19.53
C ALA A 55 -2.18 2.87 -18.72
N ILE A 56 -1.98 2.66 -17.41
CA ILE A 56 -1.36 3.65 -16.52
C ILE A 56 0.11 3.89 -16.90
N ALA A 57 0.86 2.81 -17.17
CA ALA A 57 2.27 2.88 -17.53
C ALA A 57 2.51 3.61 -18.87
N ALA A 58 1.55 3.50 -19.80
CA ALA A 58 1.57 4.11 -21.12
C ALA A 58 0.98 5.53 -21.18
N ALA A 59 0.30 5.98 -20.11
CA ALA A 59 -0.31 7.31 -20.06
C ALA A 59 0.75 8.41 -20.21
N ASP A 60 0.39 9.52 -20.86
CA ASP A 60 1.26 10.69 -20.92
C ASP A 60 1.62 11.16 -19.50
N PRO A 61 2.91 11.31 -19.15
CA PRO A 61 3.31 11.63 -17.78
C PRO A 61 2.80 12.98 -17.28
N GLU A 62 2.67 13.98 -18.15
CA GLU A 62 2.20 15.32 -17.76
C GLU A 62 0.69 15.31 -17.53
N GLU A 63 -0.07 14.70 -18.44
CA GLU A 63 -1.53 14.52 -18.29
C GLU A 63 -1.88 13.67 -17.08
N PHE A 64 -1.18 12.54 -16.88
CA PHE A 64 -1.41 11.67 -15.73
C PHE A 64 -1.08 12.36 -14.41
N THR A 65 -0.01 13.14 -14.38
CA THR A 65 0.34 13.98 -13.22
C THR A 65 -0.74 15.02 -12.94
N ALA A 66 -1.30 15.66 -13.96
CA ALA A 66 -2.39 16.63 -13.81
C ALA A 66 -3.63 15.99 -13.19
N LEU A 67 -4.03 14.80 -13.66
CA LEU A 67 -5.14 14.02 -13.10
C LEU A 67 -4.90 13.63 -11.62
N CYS A 68 -3.68 13.18 -11.29
CA CYS A 68 -3.30 12.84 -9.92
C CYS A 68 -3.29 14.07 -8.99
N SER A 69 -3.05 15.25 -9.56
CA SER A 69 -2.95 16.53 -8.85
C SER A 69 -4.30 17.22 -8.64
N THR A 70 -5.37 16.81 -9.32
CA THR A 70 -6.70 17.41 -9.17
C THR A 70 -7.16 17.39 -7.70
N PRO A 71 -7.47 18.55 -7.09
CA PRO A 71 -7.93 18.61 -5.70
C PRO A 71 -9.27 17.89 -5.49
N PRO A 72 -9.44 17.09 -4.41
CA PRO A 72 -8.40 16.67 -3.47
C PRO A 72 -7.44 15.67 -4.13
N ALA A 73 -6.14 16.00 -4.18
CA ALA A 73 -5.11 15.20 -4.86
C ALA A 73 -4.95 13.79 -4.27
N ILE A 74 -4.32 12.88 -5.01
CA ILE A 74 -4.06 11.51 -4.53
C ILE A 74 -3.06 11.49 -3.36
N HIS A 75 -2.21 12.52 -3.27
CA HIS A 75 -1.17 12.65 -2.25
C HIS A 75 -0.80 14.12 -2.04
N ARG A 76 -0.12 14.44 -0.93
CA ARG A 76 0.44 15.78 -0.67
C ARG A 76 1.61 16.18 -1.59
N PHE A 77 2.16 15.20 -2.32
CA PHE A 77 3.22 15.36 -3.32
C PHE A 77 2.77 14.69 -4.63
N PRO A 78 1.77 15.24 -5.32
CA PRO A 78 1.08 14.51 -6.37
C PRO A 78 1.96 14.22 -7.59
N GLY A 79 2.83 15.14 -8.00
CA GLY A 79 3.75 14.91 -9.13
C GLY A 79 4.72 13.75 -8.92
N SER A 80 5.42 13.73 -7.79
CA SER A 80 6.36 12.64 -7.50
C SER A 80 5.67 11.29 -7.25
N MET A 81 4.45 11.30 -6.71
CA MET A 81 3.67 10.08 -6.54
C MET A 81 3.07 9.58 -7.86
N ALA A 82 2.67 10.47 -8.77
CA ALA A 82 2.17 10.09 -10.09
C ALA A 82 3.25 9.38 -10.91
N ALA A 83 4.45 9.95 -10.97
CA ALA A 83 5.59 9.33 -11.64
C ALA A 83 5.93 7.95 -11.04
N ARG A 84 5.93 7.83 -9.70
CA ARG A 84 6.17 6.55 -9.02
C ARG A 84 5.06 5.53 -9.28
N LEU A 85 3.82 5.98 -9.39
CA LEU A 85 2.69 5.12 -9.73
C LEU A 85 2.85 4.55 -11.15
N GLN A 86 3.24 5.38 -12.13
CA GLN A 86 3.52 4.89 -13.48
C GLN A 86 4.72 3.93 -13.52
N GLU A 87 5.76 4.17 -12.73
CA GLU A 87 6.89 3.24 -12.59
C GLU A 87 6.46 1.89 -12.01
N LEU A 88 5.65 1.92 -10.95
CA LEU A 88 5.07 0.72 -10.34
C LEU A 88 4.17 -0.02 -11.34
N ALA A 89 3.32 0.71 -12.08
CA ALA A 89 2.44 0.15 -13.09
C ALA A 89 3.22 -0.55 -14.20
N ARG A 90 4.34 0.05 -14.64
CA ARG A 90 5.22 -0.54 -15.65
C ARG A 90 5.82 -1.86 -15.20
N ILE A 91 6.33 -1.94 -13.97
CA ILE A 91 6.85 -3.20 -13.41
C ILE A 91 5.76 -4.26 -13.36
N VAL A 92 4.55 -3.91 -12.92
CA VAL A 92 3.44 -4.87 -12.87
C VAL A 92 3.03 -5.32 -14.28
N ALA A 93 2.98 -4.41 -15.25
CA ALA A 93 2.65 -4.73 -16.63
C ALA A 93 3.72 -5.64 -17.28
N ASP A 94 4.99 -5.29 -17.14
CA ASP A 94 6.11 -5.93 -17.85
C ASP A 94 6.55 -7.24 -17.18
N ASP A 95 6.68 -7.25 -15.84
CA ASP A 95 7.26 -8.38 -15.11
C ASP A 95 6.19 -9.35 -14.57
N TYR A 96 4.94 -8.90 -14.47
CA TYR A 96 3.82 -9.67 -13.89
C TYR A 96 2.61 -9.77 -14.84
N ASP A 97 2.76 -9.43 -16.12
CA ASP A 97 1.71 -9.47 -17.15
C ASP A 97 0.44 -8.68 -16.78
N GLY A 98 0.59 -7.59 -16.01
CA GLY A 98 -0.52 -6.76 -15.53
C GLY A 98 -1.21 -7.28 -14.27
N HIS A 99 -0.78 -8.43 -13.72
CA HIS A 99 -1.40 -9.09 -12.58
C HIS A 99 -0.62 -8.86 -11.29
N ALA A 100 -0.94 -7.80 -10.54
CA ALA A 100 -0.23 -7.44 -9.32
C ALA A 100 -0.23 -8.55 -8.25
N GLU A 101 -1.28 -9.37 -8.20
CA GLU A 101 -1.40 -10.48 -7.26
C GLU A 101 -0.29 -11.53 -7.41
N ARG A 102 0.29 -11.68 -8.61
CA ARG A 102 1.37 -12.62 -8.88
C ARG A 102 2.62 -12.33 -8.05
N ILE A 103 2.80 -11.09 -7.60
CA ILE A 103 3.87 -10.70 -6.68
C ILE A 103 3.84 -11.56 -5.40
N TRP A 104 2.65 -11.91 -4.90
CA TRP A 104 2.50 -12.70 -3.67
C TRP A 104 1.98 -14.12 -3.89
N THR A 105 1.20 -14.38 -4.94
CA THR A 105 0.70 -15.75 -5.21
C THR A 105 1.75 -16.64 -5.84
N GLU A 106 2.77 -16.09 -6.50
CA GLU A 106 3.87 -16.85 -7.11
C GLU A 106 5.17 -16.79 -6.30
N ALA A 107 5.14 -16.18 -5.12
CA ALA A 107 6.28 -16.19 -4.21
C ALA A 107 6.50 -17.59 -3.65
N THR A 108 7.75 -18.06 -3.64
CA THR A 108 8.08 -19.42 -3.18
C THR A 108 8.01 -19.56 -1.65
N ASP A 109 8.31 -18.49 -0.93
CA ASP A 109 8.24 -18.41 0.52
C ASP A 109 8.08 -16.94 0.97
N GLY A 110 7.97 -16.71 2.28
CA GLY A 110 7.84 -15.37 2.85
C GLY A 110 9.06 -14.47 2.61
N ARG A 111 10.25 -15.05 2.41
CA ARG A 111 11.46 -14.29 2.13
C ARG A 111 11.46 -13.81 0.67
N ASP A 112 11.15 -14.68 -0.28
CA ASP A 112 10.97 -14.33 -1.70
C ASP A 112 9.90 -13.25 -1.85
N PHE A 113 8.74 -13.41 -1.18
CA PHE A 113 7.70 -12.38 -1.22
C PHE A 113 8.22 -11.02 -0.71
N LEU A 114 8.94 -11.01 0.41
CA LEU A 114 9.53 -9.79 0.95
C LEU A 114 10.61 -9.19 0.02
N GLU A 115 11.40 -10.01 -0.68
CA GLU A 115 12.39 -9.58 -1.67
C GLU A 115 11.71 -8.94 -2.89
N ARG A 116 10.67 -9.59 -3.45
CA ARG A 116 9.86 -9.05 -4.55
C ARG A 116 9.22 -7.71 -4.20
N MET A 117 8.66 -7.60 -3.00
CA MET A 117 8.09 -6.33 -2.53
C MET A 117 9.14 -5.23 -2.40
N GLN A 118 10.36 -5.54 -1.94
CA GLN A 118 11.44 -4.55 -1.81
C GLN A 118 12.03 -4.11 -3.15
N ALA A 119 11.84 -4.88 -4.22
CA ALA A 119 12.23 -4.50 -5.57
C ALA A 119 11.31 -3.41 -6.17
N LEU A 120 10.11 -3.20 -5.60
CA LEU A 120 9.14 -2.24 -6.09
C LEU A 120 9.47 -0.79 -5.66
N PRO A 121 9.19 0.21 -6.50
CA PRO A 121 9.52 1.59 -6.21
C PRO A 121 8.72 2.12 -5.03
N GLY A 122 9.43 2.65 -4.03
CA GLY A 122 8.82 3.20 -2.81
C GLY A 122 8.53 2.17 -1.71
N PHE A 123 8.95 0.91 -1.87
CA PHE A 123 8.83 -0.15 -0.86
C PHE A 123 10.16 -0.45 -0.16
N GLY A 124 10.58 0.44 0.74
CA GLY A 124 11.65 0.11 1.68
C GLY A 124 11.27 -1.06 2.62
N LYS A 125 12.26 -1.70 3.24
CA LYS A 125 12.12 -2.89 4.09
C LYS A 125 10.88 -2.88 5.00
N GLN A 126 10.68 -1.82 5.78
CA GLN A 126 9.54 -1.73 6.70
C GLN A 126 8.19 -1.76 5.96
N LYS A 127 8.07 -1.01 4.85
CA LYS A 127 6.85 -0.95 4.06
C LYS A 127 6.55 -2.30 3.42
N ALA A 128 7.59 -2.93 2.86
CA ALA A 128 7.47 -4.26 2.29
C ALA A 128 7.00 -5.29 3.35
N GLN A 129 7.58 -5.28 4.56
CA GLN A 129 7.13 -6.14 5.66
C GLN A 129 5.65 -5.90 6.05
N ILE A 130 5.22 -4.64 6.10
CA ILE A 130 3.82 -4.32 6.40
C ILE A 130 2.89 -4.83 5.30
N PHE A 131 3.28 -4.72 4.03
CA PHE A 131 2.46 -5.22 2.92
C PHE A 131 2.36 -6.74 2.93
N VAL A 132 3.47 -7.46 3.17
CA VAL A 132 3.46 -8.92 3.32
C VAL A 132 2.53 -9.31 4.48
N ALA A 133 2.59 -8.62 5.62
CA ALA A 133 1.69 -8.84 6.75
C ALA A 133 0.23 -8.55 6.40
N LEU A 134 -0.05 -7.51 5.60
CA LEU A 134 -1.40 -7.17 5.17
C LEU A 134 -2.00 -8.29 4.31
N VAL A 135 -1.24 -8.77 3.33
CA VAL A 135 -1.67 -9.87 2.46
C VAL A 135 -1.89 -11.16 3.27
N ALA A 136 -0.98 -11.49 4.19
CA ALA A 136 -1.09 -12.66 5.04
C ALA A 136 -2.28 -12.61 6.02
N LYS A 137 -2.53 -11.45 6.63
CA LYS A 137 -3.57 -11.26 7.64
C LYS A 137 -4.95 -11.08 7.04
N GLN A 138 -5.08 -10.27 5.98
CA GLN A 138 -6.39 -9.87 5.44
C GLN A 138 -6.80 -10.66 4.19
N LEU A 139 -5.84 -11.03 3.33
CA LEU A 139 -6.10 -11.83 2.14
C LEU A 139 -5.89 -13.33 2.36
N GLY A 140 -5.21 -13.70 3.45
CA GLY A 140 -5.01 -15.10 3.84
C GLY A 140 -3.91 -15.82 3.06
N VAL A 141 -3.12 -15.11 2.23
CA VAL A 141 -1.99 -15.70 1.51
C VAL A 141 -0.76 -15.73 2.42
N ARG A 142 -0.45 -16.92 2.94
CA ARG A 142 0.54 -17.14 3.99
C ARG A 142 1.62 -18.11 3.50
N PRO A 143 2.55 -17.66 2.65
CA PRO A 143 3.66 -18.51 2.20
C PRO A 143 4.55 -18.89 3.39
N ASP A 144 5.23 -20.04 3.31
CA ASP A 144 6.04 -20.55 4.41
C ASP A 144 7.07 -19.50 4.89
N GLY A 145 7.16 -19.32 6.22
CA GLY A 145 8.11 -18.38 6.82
C GLY A 145 7.75 -16.90 6.70
N TRP A 146 6.53 -16.53 6.27
CA TRP A 146 6.10 -15.13 6.21
C TRP A 146 6.19 -14.42 7.56
N GLU A 147 5.91 -15.11 8.68
CA GLU A 147 6.00 -14.51 10.02
C GLU A 147 7.43 -14.06 10.34
N SER A 148 8.42 -14.88 9.99
CA SER A 148 9.84 -14.53 10.17
C SER A 148 10.27 -13.39 9.26
N ALA A 149 9.72 -13.32 8.03
CA ALA A 149 10.01 -12.25 7.10
C ALA A 149 9.52 -10.88 7.61
N VAL A 150 8.34 -10.84 8.23
CA VAL A 150 7.72 -9.59 8.69
C VAL A 150 7.95 -9.28 10.18
N GLY A 151 8.49 -10.22 10.96
CA GLY A 151 8.85 -10.04 12.35
C GLY A 151 7.67 -9.57 13.21
N ALA A 152 7.84 -8.46 13.92
CA ALA A 152 6.80 -7.93 14.82
C ALA A 152 5.45 -7.62 14.14
N TYR A 153 5.42 -7.46 12.80
CA TYR A 153 4.16 -7.28 12.06
C TYR A 153 3.35 -8.58 11.91
N ALA A 154 3.91 -9.75 12.26
CA ALA A 154 3.20 -11.02 12.30
C ALA A 154 2.37 -11.19 13.59
N GLU A 155 2.79 -10.52 14.66
CA GLU A 155 2.13 -10.59 15.98
C GLU A 155 0.66 -10.14 15.90
N ASP A 156 -0.17 -10.69 16.78
CA ASP A 156 -1.53 -10.23 17.00
C ASP A 156 -1.53 -8.92 17.80
N ALA A 157 -1.31 -7.82 17.08
CA ALA A 157 -1.16 -6.47 17.61
C ALA A 157 -1.61 -5.43 16.59
N TYR A 158 -1.89 -4.20 17.02
CA TYR A 158 -2.36 -3.11 16.17
C TYR A 158 -1.21 -2.17 15.77
N ARG A 159 -0.31 -2.66 14.91
CA ARG A 159 0.96 -1.97 14.58
C ARG A 159 0.90 -1.18 13.29
N SER A 160 0.10 -1.62 12.33
CA SER A 160 0.17 -1.15 10.95
C SER A 160 -1.18 -1.27 10.21
N VAL A 161 -1.21 -0.88 8.94
CA VAL A 161 -2.39 -1.03 8.09
C VAL A 161 -2.83 -2.49 7.95
N ALA A 162 -1.89 -3.45 8.06
CA ALA A 162 -2.19 -4.88 8.05
C ALA A 162 -3.19 -5.30 9.14
N ASP A 163 -3.28 -4.52 10.21
CA ASP A 163 -4.09 -4.81 11.39
C ASP A 163 -5.44 -4.06 11.38
N VAL A 164 -5.75 -3.32 10.31
CA VAL A 164 -6.99 -2.55 10.16
C VAL A 164 -8.03 -3.36 9.39
N VAL A 165 -9.04 -3.85 10.11
CA VAL A 165 -10.16 -4.63 9.55
C VAL A 165 -11.53 -3.97 9.78
N ASP A 166 -11.56 -2.91 10.57
CA ASP A 166 -12.75 -2.11 10.89
C ASP A 166 -12.36 -0.75 11.50
N ALA A 167 -13.36 0.07 11.82
CA ALA A 167 -13.13 1.38 12.44
C ALA A 167 -12.47 1.29 13.84
N ALA A 168 -12.72 0.22 14.59
CA ALA A 168 -12.18 0.06 15.94
C ALA A 168 -10.68 -0.26 15.91
N SER A 169 -10.27 -1.18 15.05
CA SER A 169 -8.88 -1.52 14.78
C SER A 169 -8.11 -0.38 14.13
N LEU A 170 -8.73 0.40 13.24
CA LEU A 170 -8.16 1.64 12.72
C LEU A 170 -7.77 2.60 13.84
N GLN A 171 -8.67 2.81 14.81
CA GLN A 171 -8.40 3.68 15.94
C GLN A 171 -7.23 3.16 16.80
N LYS A 172 -7.17 1.85 17.06
CA LYS A 172 -6.06 1.24 17.80
C LYS A 172 -4.71 1.42 17.09
N VAL A 173 -4.67 1.26 15.76
CA VAL A 173 -3.46 1.49 14.95
C VAL A 173 -3.02 2.95 15.00
N ARG A 174 -3.97 3.91 14.95
CA ARG A 174 -3.67 5.34 15.11
C ARG A 174 -3.03 5.63 16.46
N ASP A 175 -3.61 5.07 17.53
CA ASP A 175 -3.11 5.27 18.90
C ASP A 175 -1.70 4.69 19.06
N PHE A 176 -1.45 3.49 18.51
CA PHE A 176 -0.11 2.89 18.46
C PHE A 176 0.90 3.77 17.71
N LYS A 177 0.57 4.23 16.49
CA LYS A 177 1.45 5.10 15.68
C LYS A 177 1.75 6.41 16.42
N LYS A 178 0.75 6.99 17.10
CA LYS A 178 0.92 8.21 17.91
C LYS A 178 1.85 7.97 19.10
N GLN A 179 1.67 6.87 19.82
CA GLN A 179 2.53 6.49 20.94
C GLN A 179 3.98 6.27 20.48
N LYS A 180 4.21 5.50 19.41
CA LYS A 180 5.56 5.27 18.88
C LYS A 180 6.26 6.56 18.42
N LYS A 181 5.52 7.49 17.82
CA LYS A 181 6.07 8.80 17.47
C LYS A 181 6.46 9.62 18.70
N ALA A 182 5.66 9.56 19.77
CA ALA A 182 5.96 10.23 21.02
C ALA A 182 7.20 9.63 21.71
N GLU A 183 7.31 8.30 21.76
CA GLU A 183 8.47 7.57 22.29
C GLU A 183 9.76 7.93 21.51
N ALA A 184 9.71 7.93 20.17
CA ALA A 184 10.86 8.29 19.34
C ALA A 184 11.29 9.75 19.55
N LYS A 185 10.34 10.68 19.68
CA LYS A 185 10.63 12.08 19.98
C LYS A 185 11.26 12.24 21.37
N ALA A 186 10.78 11.52 22.38
CA ALA A 186 11.34 11.55 23.72
C ALA A 186 12.78 11.00 23.74
N ALA A 187 13.03 9.89 23.06
CA ALA A 187 14.36 9.29 22.95
C ALA A 187 15.37 10.23 22.27
N GLN A 188 14.94 11.00 21.26
CA GLN A 188 15.77 11.99 20.58
C GLN A 188 16.10 13.22 21.45
N ILE A 189 15.28 13.53 22.46
CA ILE A 189 15.52 14.64 23.39
C ILE A 189 16.43 14.21 24.55
N SER A 190 16.43 12.92 24.90
CA SER A 190 17.18 12.37 26.03
C SER A 190 18.58 11.82 25.68
N GLY A 191 18.94 11.76 24.40
CA GLY A 191 20.25 11.30 23.92
C GLY A 191 21.04 12.44 23.31
#